data_AF-A0AAV8XZ26-F1
#
_entry.id   AF-A0AAV8XZ26-F1
#
_cell.length_a   1.000
_cell.length_b   1.000
_cell.length_c   1.000
_cell.angle_alpha   90.00
_cell.angle_beta   90.00
_cell.angle_gamma   90.00
#
_symmetry.space_group_name_H-M   'P 1'
#
loop_
_entity.id
_entity.type
_entity.pdbx_description
1 polymer ?
#
loop_
_entity_poly.entity_id
_entity_poly.type
_entity_poly.pdbx_seq_one_letter_code
_entity_poly.pdbx_strand_id
1 'polypeptide(L)'
;MKVDTEVMFECLIHLNMFYYPVFATCESIMTAAKYRSIIDTPNILQDGAVVFTKLAVELVKILLFRRFKEERRRIVTAVVVLLTCVTLAALFYAFYEQDPVLKLETILNSLTVLLASTEVVFGILDILPCCQKKHHY
;
A
#
# COMPACT_ATOMS: atom_id res chain seq x y z
N MET A 1 10.76 11.35 23.84
CA MET A 1 10.88 11.82 22.44
C MET A 1 9.46 11.95 21.89
N LYS A 2 8.94 13.16 21.65
CA LYS A 2 7.60 13.33 21.08
C LYS A 2 7.70 13.00 19.60
N VAL A 3 7.31 11.79 19.20
CA VAL A 3 7.26 11.39 17.80
C VAL A 3 6.12 12.16 17.14
N ASP A 4 6.43 12.98 16.14
CA ASP A 4 5.42 13.65 15.33
C ASP A 4 4.87 12.63 14.32
N THR A 5 3.78 11.95 14.73
CA THR A 5 3.09 10.91 13.96
C THR A 5 2.67 11.40 12.58
N GLU A 6 2.27 12.67 12.52
CA GLU A 6 1.89 13.38 11.31
C GLU A 6 3.03 13.45 10.27
N VAL A 7 4.24 13.81 10.71
CA VAL A 7 5.42 13.93 9.84
C VAL A 7 5.92 12.54 9.43
N MET A 8 5.83 11.56 10.33
CA MET A 8 6.18 10.17 10.01
C MET A 8 5.25 9.56 8.96
N PHE A 9 3.94 9.83 9.08
CA PHE A 9 2.96 9.39 8.08
C PHE A 9 3.24 10.00 6.70
N GLU A 10 3.52 11.31 6.65
CA GLU A 10 3.92 11.96 5.39
C GLU A 10 5.18 11.35 4.78
N CYS A 11 6.18 11.06 5.59
CA CYS A 11 7.41 10.42 5.15
C CYS A 11 7.12 9.03 4.53
N LEU A 12 6.25 8.24 5.16
CA LEU A 12 5.85 6.92 4.66
C LEU A 12 5.13 7.01 3.31
N ILE A 13 4.21 7.97 3.13
CA ILE A 13 3.54 8.16 1.83
C ILE A 13 4.53 8.59 0.75
N HIS A 14 5.50 9.46 1.07
CA HIS A 14 6.54 9.85 0.11
C HIS A 14 7.45 8.67 -0.26
N LEU A 15 7.80 7.84 0.72
CA LEU A 15 8.60 6.65 0.49
C LEU A 15 7.84 5.65 -0.38
N ASN A 16 6.55 5.42 -0.09
CA ASN A 16 5.70 4.56 -0.90
C ASN A 16 5.57 5.10 -2.34
N MET A 17 5.42 6.41 -2.51
CA MET A 17 5.43 7.06 -3.83
C MET A 17 6.75 6.84 -4.60
N PHE A 18 7.89 6.86 -3.92
CA PHE A 18 9.20 6.62 -4.53
C PHE A 18 9.35 5.16 -5.00
N TYR A 19 8.89 4.19 -4.21
CA TYR A 19 8.98 2.77 -4.55
C TYR A 19 7.86 2.27 -5.48
N TYR A 20 6.74 2.99 -5.56
CA TYR A 20 5.57 2.59 -6.35
C TYR A 20 5.90 2.24 -7.82
N PRO A 21 6.68 3.02 -8.59
CA PRO A 21 7.02 2.66 -9.96
C PRO A 21 7.79 1.34 -10.07
N VAL A 22 8.67 1.06 -9.10
CA VAL A 22 9.43 -0.21 -9.05
C VAL A 22 8.47 -1.37 -8.79
N PHE A 23 7.57 -1.24 -7.81
CA PHE A 23 6.56 -2.26 -7.54
C PHE A 23 5.64 -2.50 -8.75
N ALA A 24 5.12 -1.43 -9.34
CA ALA A 24 4.21 -1.51 -10.49
C ALA A 24 4.86 -2.17 -11.72
N THR A 25 6.12 -1.82 -12.01
CA THR A 25 6.85 -2.42 -13.15
C THR A 25 7.22 -3.88 -12.88
N CYS A 26 7.75 -4.19 -11.70
CA CYS A 26 8.10 -5.57 -11.36
C CYS A 26 6.88 -6.48 -11.34
N GLU A 27 5.79 -6.08 -10.69
CA GLU A 27 4.58 -6.89 -10.58
C GLU A 27 3.89 -7.11 -11.92
N SER A 28 3.77 -6.06 -12.74
CA SER A 28 3.20 -6.20 -14.09
C SER A 28 4.03 -7.14 -14.98
N ILE A 29 5.36 -7.07 -14.92
CA ILE A 29 6.25 -7.98 -15.66
C ILE A 29 6.11 -9.42 -15.14
N MET A 30 6.06 -9.62 -13.81
CA MET A 30 5.88 -10.96 -13.24
C MET A 30 4.53 -11.56 -13.63
N THR A 31 3.45 -10.79 -13.57
CA THR A 31 2.12 -11.23 -14.02
C THR A 31 2.17 -11.60 -15.51
N ALA A 32 2.76 -10.74 -16.37
CA ALA A 32 2.91 -11.04 -17.79
C ALA A 32 3.76 -12.29 -18.06
N ALA A 33 4.80 -12.53 -17.24
CA ALA A 33 5.62 -13.72 -17.32
C ALA A 33 4.83 -14.98 -16.92
N LYS A 34 3.97 -14.92 -15.90
CA LYS A 34 3.05 -16.03 -15.54
C LYS A 34 2.12 -16.37 -16.72
N TYR A 35 1.59 -15.37 -17.43
CA TYR A 35 0.74 -15.59 -18.61
C TYR A 35 1.45 -16.28 -19.78
N ARG A 36 2.77 -16.20 -19.86
CA ARG A 36 3.59 -16.82 -20.90
C ARG A 36 4.29 -18.10 -20.44
N SER A 37 4.16 -18.45 -19.17
CA SER A 37 4.85 -19.59 -18.57
C SER A 37 4.28 -20.91 -19.07
N ILE A 38 5.12 -21.94 -19.07
CA ILE A 38 4.74 -23.34 -19.34
C ILE A 38 4.02 -23.95 -18.13
N ILE A 39 4.22 -23.37 -16.94
CA ILE A 39 3.57 -23.80 -15.70
C ILE A 39 2.15 -23.21 -15.66
N ASP A 40 1.15 -24.09 -15.68
CA ASP A 40 -0.25 -23.68 -15.51
C ASP A 40 -0.44 -23.00 -14.15
N THR A 41 -0.90 -21.76 -14.21
CA THR A 41 -1.28 -20.97 -13.04
C THR A 41 -2.81 -21.04 -12.94
N PRO A 42 -3.38 -21.80 -11.98
CA PRO A 42 -4.82 -21.78 -11.76
C PRO A 42 -5.29 -20.35 -11.47
N ASN A 43 -6.44 -19.95 -12.04
CA ASN A 43 -7.06 -18.64 -11.78
C ASN A 43 -6.18 -17.40 -12.08
N ILE A 44 -5.30 -17.47 -13.08
CA ILE A 44 -4.40 -16.36 -13.46
C ILE A 44 -5.10 -15.01 -13.71
N LEU A 45 -6.35 -15.02 -14.18
CA LEU A 45 -7.17 -13.82 -14.36
C LEU A 45 -7.52 -13.16 -13.03
N GLN A 46 -7.87 -13.96 -12.02
CA GLN A 46 -8.20 -13.48 -10.68
C GLN A 46 -6.95 -12.92 -10.00
N ASP A 47 -5.83 -13.65 -10.07
CA ASP A 47 -4.57 -13.19 -9.48
C ASP A 47 -4.08 -11.90 -10.11
N GLY A 48 -4.13 -11.82 -11.45
CA GLY A 48 -3.84 -10.59 -12.17
C GLY A 48 -4.76 -9.45 -11.74
N ALA A 49 -6.07 -9.69 -11.62
CA ALA A 49 -7.03 -8.68 -11.19
C ALA A 49 -6.73 -8.18 -9.76
N VAL A 50 -6.37 -9.06 -8.82
CA VAL A 50 -6.00 -8.67 -7.44
C VAL A 50 -4.74 -7.81 -7.44
N VAL A 51 -3.69 -8.22 -8.18
CA VAL A 51 -2.44 -7.45 -8.29
C VAL A 51 -2.69 -6.07 -8.91
N PHE A 52 -3.42 -5.99 -10.03
CA PHE A 52 -3.72 -4.70 -10.66
C PHE A 52 -4.65 -3.84 -9.80
N THR A 53 -5.58 -4.43 -9.06
CA THR A 53 -6.41 -3.69 -8.09
C THR A 53 -5.55 -3.10 -6.99
N LYS A 54 -4.61 -3.88 -6.43
CA LYS A 54 -3.64 -3.39 -5.44
C LYS A 54 -2.85 -2.19 -5.97
N LEU A 55 -2.29 -2.31 -7.18
CA LEU A 55 -1.54 -1.22 -7.83
C LEU A 55 -2.42 0.03 -8.07
N ALA A 56 -3.65 -0.16 -8.55
CA ALA A 56 -4.58 0.95 -8.75
C ALA A 56 -4.93 1.66 -7.43
N VAL A 57 -5.17 0.90 -6.35
CA VAL A 57 -5.47 1.46 -5.03
C VAL A 57 -4.28 2.24 -4.47
N GLU A 58 -3.06 1.70 -4.56
CA GLU A 58 -1.84 2.39 -4.14
C GLU A 58 -1.63 3.70 -4.94
N LEU A 59 -1.89 3.70 -6.25
CA LEU A 59 -1.83 4.91 -7.07
C LEU A 59 -2.86 5.95 -6.66
N VAL A 60 -4.13 5.53 -6.50
CA VAL A 60 -5.23 6.42 -6.07
C VAL A 60 -4.91 7.02 -4.72
N LYS A 61 -4.37 6.23 -3.79
CA LYS A 61 -3.93 6.66 -2.47
C LYS A 61 -2.89 7.79 -2.55
N ILE A 62 -1.83 7.60 -3.34
CA ILE A 62 -0.77 8.60 -3.54
C ILE A 62 -1.34 9.89 -4.15
N LEU A 63 -2.20 9.77 -5.16
CA LEU A 63 -2.81 10.92 -5.84
C LEU A 63 -3.76 11.70 -4.92
N LEU A 64 -4.61 11.01 -4.15
CA LEU A 64 -5.50 11.62 -3.18
C LEU A 64 -4.72 12.38 -2.11
N PHE A 65 -3.67 11.75 -1.58
CA PHE A 65 -2.84 12.39 -0.56
C PHE A 65 -2.16 13.65 -1.10
N ARG A 66 -1.52 13.59 -2.28
CA ARG A 66 -0.86 14.78 -2.87
C ARG A 66 -1.83 15.91 -3.17
N ARG A 67 -3.05 15.60 -3.61
CA ARG A 67 -4.02 16.61 -4.05
C ARG A 67 -4.75 17.29 -2.91
N PHE A 68 -5.14 16.54 -1.87
CA PHE A 68 -6.07 17.04 -0.86
C PHE A 68 -5.47 17.23 0.53
N LYS A 69 -4.17 16.93 0.73
CA LYS A 69 -3.52 17.07 2.05
C LYS A 69 -3.66 18.47 2.66
N GLU A 70 -3.58 19.53 1.84
CA GLU A 70 -3.63 20.92 2.32
C GLU A 70 -5.06 21.37 2.69
N GLU A 71 -6.09 20.85 2.01
CA GLU A 71 -7.48 21.29 2.25
C GLU A 71 -8.15 20.53 3.39
N ARG A 72 -7.99 19.20 3.45
CA ARG A 72 -8.74 18.33 4.36
C ARG A 72 -7.90 17.18 4.92
N ARG A 73 -6.73 17.51 5.49
CA ARG A 73 -5.72 16.56 5.97
C ARG A 73 -6.28 15.35 6.74
N ARG A 74 -7.09 15.57 7.77
CA ARG A 74 -7.64 14.48 8.62
C ARG A 74 -8.51 13.49 7.84
N ILE A 75 -9.38 14.00 6.96
CA ILE A 75 -10.28 13.17 6.15
C ILE A 75 -9.43 12.38 5.15
N VAL A 76 -8.43 13.02 4.55
CA VAL A 76 -7.52 12.39 3.61
C VAL A 76 -6.69 11.29 4.28
N THR A 77 -6.11 11.54 5.47
CA THR A 77 -5.41 10.50 6.25
C THR A 77 -6.32 9.31 6.53
N ALA A 78 -7.56 9.54 6.96
CA ALA A 78 -8.52 8.46 7.22
C ALA A 78 -8.85 7.64 5.96
N VAL A 79 -9.07 8.30 4.82
CA VAL A 79 -9.31 7.63 3.53
C VAL A 79 -8.08 6.84 3.09
N VAL A 80 -6.88 7.41 3.23
CA VAL A 80 -5.61 6.76 2.90
C VAL A 80 -5.40 5.51 3.74
N VAL A 81 -5.63 5.56 5.06
CA VAL A 81 -5.58 4.38 5.93
C VAL A 81 -6.57 3.31 5.51
N LEU A 82 -7.81 3.69 5.14
CA LEU A 82 -8.80 2.75 4.64
C LEU A 82 -8.34 2.06 3.35
N LEU A 83 -7.79 2.82 2.39
CA LEU A 83 -7.23 2.27 1.16
C LEU A 83 -6.04 1.34 1.46
N THR A 84 -5.22 1.66 2.45
CA THR A 84 -4.10 0.80 2.88
C THR A 84 -4.59 -0.50 3.53
N CYS A 85 -5.74 -0.51 4.20
CA CYS A 85 -6.37 -1.76 4.63
C CYS A 85 -6.80 -2.62 3.44
N VAL A 86 -7.28 -2.02 2.35
CA VAL A 86 -7.60 -2.76 1.11
C VAL A 86 -6.34 -3.35 0.49
N THR A 87 -5.21 -2.63 0.51
CA THR A 87 -3.95 -3.15 -0.04
C THR A 87 -3.38 -4.26 0.84
N LEU A 88 -3.53 -4.18 2.17
CA LEU A 88 -3.25 -5.31 3.06
C LEU A 88 -4.11 -6.53 2.74
N ALA A 89 -5.41 -6.38 2.49
CA ALA A 89 -6.27 -7.49 2.10
C ALA A 89 -5.82 -8.16 0.78
N ALA A 90 -5.42 -7.37 -0.22
CA ALA A 90 -4.84 -7.89 -1.45
C ALA A 90 -3.51 -8.63 -1.23
N LEU A 91 -2.68 -8.13 -0.30
CA LEU A 91 -1.43 -8.81 0.09
C LEU A 91 -1.70 -10.14 0.81
N PHE A 92 -2.70 -10.19 1.69
CA PHE A 92 -3.14 -11.44 2.31
C PHE A 92 -3.56 -12.47 1.26
N TYR A 93 -4.36 -12.07 0.27
CA TYR A 93 -4.71 -12.96 -0.84
C TYR A 93 -3.46 -13.50 -1.56
N ALA A 94 -2.50 -12.62 -1.88
CA ALA A 94 -1.28 -13.00 -2.59
C ALA A 94 -0.36 -13.96 -1.80
N PHE A 95 -0.46 -14.01 -0.46
CA PHE A 95 0.33 -14.94 0.36
C PHE A 95 -0.34 -16.30 0.56
N TYR A 96 -1.67 -16.37 0.60
CA TYR A 96 -2.40 -17.57 1.00
C TYR A 96 -3.09 -18.30 -0.14
N GLU A 97 -3.59 -17.57 -1.15
CA GLU A 97 -4.45 -18.14 -2.20
C GLU A 97 -3.75 -18.25 -3.57
N GLN A 98 -2.73 -17.42 -3.79
CA GLN A 98 -2.06 -17.33 -5.08
C GLN A 98 -1.05 -18.47 -5.24
N ASP A 99 -1.22 -19.30 -6.27
CA ASP A 99 -0.31 -20.40 -6.61
C ASP A 99 -0.09 -20.47 -8.14
N PRO A 100 1.15 -20.58 -8.65
CA PRO A 100 2.44 -20.53 -7.95
C PRO A 100 2.91 -19.11 -7.60
N VAL A 101 3.58 -18.96 -6.46
CA VAL A 101 4.24 -17.71 -6.04
C VAL A 101 5.70 -17.67 -6.49
N LEU A 102 6.11 -16.60 -7.18
CA LEU A 102 7.53 -16.40 -7.51
C LEU A 102 8.29 -15.89 -6.28
N LYS A 103 9.56 -16.30 -6.12
CA LYS A 103 10.40 -15.80 -5.02
C LYS A 103 10.51 -14.27 -4.98
N LEU A 104 10.56 -13.63 -6.15
CA LEU A 104 10.61 -12.18 -6.27
C LEU A 104 9.31 -11.53 -5.79
N GLU A 105 8.17 -12.15 -6.08
CA GLU A 105 6.84 -11.71 -5.64
C GLU A 105 6.71 -11.79 -4.12
N THR A 106 7.20 -12.87 -3.49
CA THR A 106 7.25 -12.99 -2.03
C THR A 106 8.07 -11.86 -1.40
N ILE A 107 9.24 -11.54 -1.97
CA ILE A 107 10.11 -10.47 -1.45
C ILE A 107 9.40 -9.11 -1.59
N LEU A 108 8.86 -8.78 -2.76
CA LEU A 108 8.19 -7.51 -2.99
C LEU A 108 6.95 -7.37 -2.11
N ASN A 109 6.09 -8.40 -2.04
CA ASN A 109 4.92 -8.40 -1.16
C ASN A 109 5.31 -8.24 0.31
N SER A 110 6.40 -8.85 0.78
CA SER A 110 6.87 -8.69 2.17
C SER A 110 7.30 -7.25 2.48
N LEU A 111 7.97 -6.58 1.54
CA LEU A 111 8.33 -5.16 1.66
C LEU A 111 7.08 -4.28 1.67
N THR A 112 6.10 -4.57 0.81
CA THR A 112 4.83 -3.83 0.80
C THR A 112 4.05 -4.03 2.09
N VAL A 113 4.03 -5.23 2.69
CA VAL A 113 3.41 -5.46 4.00
C VAL A 113 4.09 -4.62 5.10
N LEU A 114 5.42 -4.53 5.10
CA LEU A 114 6.15 -3.73 6.08
C LEU A 114 5.78 -2.23 5.96
N LEU A 115 5.74 -1.71 4.73
CA LEU A 115 5.34 -0.33 4.47
C LEU A 115 3.87 -0.06 4.81
N ALA A 116 2.97 -0.94 4.39
CA ALA A 116 1.53 -0.80 4.63
C ALA A 116 1.19 -0.91 6.13
N SER A 117 1.79 -1.87 6.85
CA SER A 117 1.55 -2.02 8.29
C SER A 117 2.03 -0.82 9.09
N THR A 118 3.21 -0.27 8.77
CA THR A 118 3.71 0.95 9.42
C THR A 118 2.84 2.15 9.07
N GLU A 119 2.41 2.29 7.82
CA GLU A 119 1.48 3.34 7.38
C GLU A 119 0.15 3.30 8.14
N VAL A 120 -0.44 2.11 8.35
CA VAL A 120 -1.66 1.95 9.15
C VAL A 120 -1.42 2.32 10.61
N VAL A 121 -0.31 1.89 11.23
CA VAL A 121 -0.01 2.22 12.62
C VAL A 121 0.11 3.72 12.83
N PHE A 122 0.92 4.41 12.00
CA PHE A 122 1.09 5.86 12.14
C PHE A 122 -0.15 6.64 11.73
N GLY A 123 -0.92 6.16 10.73
CA GLY A 123 -2.18 6.77 10.34
C GLY A 123 -3.25 6.68 11.42
N ILE A 124 -3.38 5.52 12.11
CA ILE A 124 -4.30 5.38 13.24
C ILE A 124 -3.88 6.30 14.40
N LEU A 125 -2.59 6.37 14.71
CA LEU A 125 -2.07 7.25 15.77
C LEU A 125 -2.33 8.74 15.47
N ASP A 126 -2.29 9.15 14.20
CA ASP A 126 -2.59 10.53 13.76
C ASP A 126 -4.09 10.87 13.88
N ILE A 127 -4.96 9.91 13.58
CA ILE A 127 -6.42 10.06 13.66
C ILE A 127 -6.90 10.12 15.11
N LEU A 128 -6.26 9.39 16.03
CA LEU A 128 -6.68 9.31 17.43
C LEU A 128 -6.47 10.65 18.17
N PRO A 129 -7.53 11.25 18.75
CA PRO A 129 -7.46 12.57 19.38
C PRO A 129 -6.55 12.61 20.62
N CYS A 130 -6.26 11.46 21.24
CA CYS A 130 -5.42 11.35 22.44
C CYS A 130 -3.92 11.57 22.17
N CYS A 131 -3.45 11.36 20.93
CA CYS A 131 -2.05 11.53 20.55
C CYS A 131 -1.75 12.91 19.93
N GLN A 132 -2.77 13.77 19.82
CA GLN A 132 -2.62 15.08 19.22
C GLN A 132 -1.89 16.03 20.17
N LYS A 133 -0.83 16.68 19.67
CA LYS A 133 -0.31 17.89 20.30
C LYS A 133 -1.45 18.92 20.31
N LYS A 134 -1.91 19.35 21.48
CA LYS A 134 -2.73 20.56 21.61
C LYS A 134 -1.90 21.71 21.00
N HIS A 135 -2.27 22.16 19.82
CA HIS A 135 -1.84 23.45 19.31
C HIS A 135 -2.50 24.51 20.21
N HIS A 136 -1.81 24.87 21.29
CA HIS A 136 -2.06 26.14 21.96
C HIS A 136 -1.54 27.21 21.01
N TYR A 137 -2.47 27.91 20.35
CA TYR A 137 -2.22 29.23 19.79
C TYR A 137 -1.83 30.20 20.91
#